data_AF-P34362-F1
#
_entry.id   AF-P34362-F1
#
_cell.length_a   1.000
_cell.length_b   1.000
_cell.length_c   1.000
_cell.angle_alpha   90.00
_cell.angle_beta   90.00
_cell.angle_gamma   90.00
#
_symmetry.space_group_name_H-M   'P 1'
#
loop_
_entity.id
_entity.type
_entity.pdbx_description
1 polymer ?
#
loop_
_entity_poly.entity_id
_entity_poly.type
_entity_poly.pdbx_seq_one_letter_code
_entity_poly.pdbx_strand_id
1 'polypeptide(L)'
;MRTVKFKGMGIRHLDDGRFVIVPPTFLWWPAKHVILSIILANAIITTFFLLQASNILASILLCSILLSIVFAMGYIRESFALIYIHFIYCLLYIVFSFLFIPTFYYDQKICTNAAICKTVQEWLEELVTTVASRWIYAFTGTTLITHIMMTPVSLRMMKYSASCEALEKMMTDEEYVKKMKRLAIIHPERYHPASV
;
A
#
# COMPACT_ATOMS: atom_id res chain seq x y z
N MET A 1 -24.19 18.03 6.54
CA MET A 1 -23.49 16.88 5.91
C MET A 1 -23.81 15.57 6.65
N ARG A 2 -24.51 14.61 6.03
CA ARG A 2 -24.93 13.35 6.67
C ARG A 2 -24.53 12.13 5.82
N THR A 3 -24.15 11.03 6.45
CA THR A 3 -23.67 9.80 5.79
C THR A 3 -24.79 8.75 5.70
N VAL A 4 -25.06 8.24 4.50
CA VAL A 4 -25.99 7.15 4.17
C VAL A 4 -25.18 5.89 3.90
N LYS A 5 -25.59 4.74 4.47
CA LYS A 5 -25.06 3.44 4.04
C LYS A 5 -25.92 2.92 2.87
N PHE A 6 -25.33 2.76 1.69
CA PHE A 6 -26.02 2.21 0.52
C PHE A 6 -25.16 1.14 -0.14
N LYS A 7 -25.70 -0.08 -0.31
CA LYS A 7 -24.96 -1.24 -0.86
C LYS A 7 -23.57 -1.45 -0.20
N GLY A 8 -23.48 -1.28 1.12
CA GLY A 8 -22.22 -1.42 1.86
C GLY A 8 -21.27 -0.22 1.79
N MET A 9 -21.58 0.79 0.98
CA MET A 9 -20.81 2.03 0.85
C MET A 9 -21.32 3.10 1.83
N GLY A 10 -20.43 3.80 2.51
CA GLY A 10 -20.78 5.01 3.26
C GLY A 10 -20.73 6.23 2.35
N ILE A 11 -21.88 6.77 1.97
CA ILE A 11 -22.04 7.88 1.02
C ILE A 11 -22.53 9.12 1.78
N ARG A 12 -21.82 10.24 1.74
CA ARG A 12 -22.29 11.54 2.21
C ARG A 12 -23.06 12.25 1.11
N HIS A 13 -24.22 12.78 1.46
CA HIS A 13 -24.92 13.77 0.64
C HIS A 13 -24.44 15.17 1.06
N LEU A 14 -23.89 15.91 0.10
CA LEU A 14 -23.46 17.29 0.26
C LEU A 14 -24.64 18.24 0.02
N ASP A 15 -24.55 19.43 0.60
CA ASP A 15 -25.61 20.45 0.50
C ASP A 15 -25.75 21.00 -0.94
N ASP A 16 -24.73 20.80 -1.79
CA ASP A 16 -24.74 21.09 -3.22
C ASP A 16 -25.37 19.97 -4.09
N GLY A 17 -25.92 18.93 -3.46
CA GLY A 17 -26.57 17.81 -4.15
C GLY A 17 -25.61 16.73 -4.67
N ARG A 18 -24.31 16.81 -4.36
CA ARG A 18 -23.34 15.76 -4.71
C ARG A 18 -23.32 14.62 -3.69
N PHE A 19 -22.97 13.43 -4.17
CA PHE A 19 -22.76 12.24 -3.35
C PHE A 19 -21.27 11.91 -3.32
N VAL A 20 -20.70 11.73 -2.13
CA VAL A 20 -19.26 11.46 -1.96
C VAL A 20 -19.07 10.30 -1.00
N ILE A 21 -18.21 9.34 -1.33
CA ILE A 21 -17.86 8.26 -0.41
C ILE A 21 -17.08 8.82 0.77
N VAL A 22 -17.39 8.37 1.98
CA VAL A 22 -16.64 8.76 3.19
C VAL A 22 -15.21 8.24 3.08
N PRO A 23 -14.19 9.13 3.13
CA PRO A 23 -12.80 8.70 3.09
C PRO A 23 -12.50 7.80 4.29
N PRO A 24 -11.77 6.70 4.09
CA PRO A 24 -11.46 5.77 5.16
C PRO A 24 -10.48 6.42 6.14
N THR A 25 -10.73 6.22 7.42
CA THR A 25 -9.77 6.50 8.47
C THR A 25 -9.02 5.23 8.85
N PHE A 26 -7.79 5.41 9.34
CA PHE A 26 -7.03 4.38 10.02
C PHE A 26 -6.59 4.96 11.36
N LEU A 27 -7.01 4.30 12.44
CA LEU A 27 -7.02 4.88 13.79
C LEU A 27 -7.86 6.18 13.79
N TRP A 28 -7.20 7.35 13.71
CA TRP A 28 -7.84 8.67 13.75
C TRP A 28 -7.44 9.56 12.57
N TRP A 29 -6.60 9.05 11.67
CA TRP A 29 -6.02 9.81 10.57
C TRP A 29 -6.63 9.34 9.24
N PRO A 30 -6.79 10.23 8.26
CA PRO A 30 -7.20 9.80 6.91
C PRO A 30 -6.21 8.77 6.38
N ALA A 31 -6.70 7.58 5.98
CA ALA A 31 -5.86 6.45 5.58
C ALA A 31 -4.88 6.81 4.46
N LYS A 32 -5.29 7.70 3.55
CA LYS A 32 -4.46 8.32 2.51
C LYS A 32 -3.21 9.00 3.08
N HIS A 33 -3.34 9.78 4.15
CA HIS A 33 -2.20 10.43 4.78
C HIS A 33 -1.32 9.45 5.52
N VAL A 34 -1.90 8.45 6.20
CA VAL A 34 -1.13 7.39 6.88
C VAL A 34 -0.23 6.67 5.89
N ILE A 35 -0.77 6.23 4.75
CA ILE A 35 0.03 5.50 3.75
C ILE A 35 1.07 6.38 3.08
N LEU A 36 0.74 7.64 2.75
CA LEU A 36 1.71 8.58 2.18
C LEU A 36 2.86 8.86 3.14
N SER A 37 2.58 9.00 4.44
CA SER A 37 3.63 9.16 5.46
C SER A 37 4.53 7.94 5.58
N ILE A 38 3.97 6.72 5.49
CA ILE A 38 4.78 5.49 5.53
C ILE A 38 5.61 5.33 4.26
N ILE A 39 5.05 5.62 3.08
CA ILE A 39 5.79 5.60 1.81
C ILE A 39 6.95 6.61 1.86
N LEU A 40 6.70 7.83 2.36
CA LEU A 40 7.74 8.85 2.52
C LEU A 40 8.84 8.39 3.49
N ALA A 41 8.47 7.84 4.65
CA ALA A 41 9.42 7.30 5.60
C ALA A 41 10.27 6.17 4.98
N ASN A 42 9.64 5.27 4.22
CA ASN A 42 10.34 4.19 3.51
C ASN A 42 11.33 4.74 2.46
N ALA A 43 10.95 5.78 1.70
CA ALA A 43 11.84 6.43 0.73
C ALA A 43 13.03 7.12 1.41
N ILE A 44 12.81 7.81 2.53
CA ILE A 44 13.88 8.45 3.33
C ILE A 44 14.86 7.38 3.84
N ILE A 45 14.33 6.30 4.43
CA ILE A 45 15.14 5.19 4.93
C ILE A 45 15.94 4.56 3.79
N THR A 46 15.30 4.25 2.66
CA THR A 46 15.95 3.70 1.46
C THR A 46 17.09 4.61 0.98
N THR A 47 16.91 5.93 1.07
CA THR A 47 17.95 6.91 0.71
C THR A 47 19.15 6.85 1.65
N PHE A 48 18.97 6.62 2.95
CA PHE A 48 20.10 6.40 3.87
C PHE A 48 20.88 5.13 3.52
N PHE A 49 20.21 4.06 3.07
CA PHE A 49 20.88 2.83 2.65
C PHE A 49 21.64 2.97 1.32
N LEU A 50 21.24 3.90 0.43
CA LEU A 50 21.99 4.21 -0.80
C LEU A 50 23.44 4.63 -0.51
N LEU A 51 23.69 5.32 0.60
CA LEU A 51 25.03 5.82 0.96
C LEU A 51 26.02 4.69 1.26
N GLN A 52 25.54 3.48 1.55
CA GLN A 52 26.35 2.31 1.89
C GLN A 52 26.28 1.22 0.80
N ALA A 53 25.56 1.46 -0.29
CA ALA A 53 25.24 0.44 -1.28
C ALA A 53 26.34 0.28 -2.35
N SER A 54 26.56 -0.96 -2.80
CA SER A 54 27.31 -1.22 -4.05
C SER A 54 26.53 -0.73 -5.27
N ASN A 55 27.17 -0.61 -6.44
CA ASN A 55 26.53 -0.11 -7.68
C ASN A 55 25.24 -0.87 -8.05
N ILE A 56 25.24 -2.19 -7.88
CA ILE A 56 24.06 -3.04 -8.18
C ILE A 56 22.95 -2.77 -7.17
N LEU A 57 23.27 -2.79 -5.87
CA LEU A 57 22.29 -2.53 -4.82
C LEU A 57 21.73 -1.11 -4.91
N ALA A 58 22.58 -0.12 -5.20
CA ALA A 58 22.16 1.26 -5.41
C ALA A 58 21.15 1.38 -6.55
N SER A 59 21.37 0.66 -7.65
CA SER A 59 20.41 0.60 -8.78
C SER A 59 19.05 0.03 -8.35
N ILE A 60 19.04 -1.05 -7.56
CA ILE A 60 17.82 -1.67 -7.02
C ILE A 60 17.09 -0.71 -6.07
N LEU A 61 17.82 -0.06 -5.17
CA LEU A 61 17.27 0.90 -4.21
C LEU A 61 16.71 2.14 -4.93
N LEU A 62 17.36 2.63 -5.98
CA LEU A 62 16.84 3.73 -6.83
C LEU A 62 15.54 3.34 -7.52
N CYS A 63 15.45 2.12 -8.08
CA CYS A 63 14.19 1.60 -8.64
C CYS A 63 13.08 1.55 -7.57
N SER A 64 13.41 1.15 -6.34
CA SER A 64 12.45 1.13 -5.22
C SER A 64 11.93 2.53 -4.86
N ILE A 65 12.80 3.55 -4.88
CA ILE A 65 12.39 4.95 -4.67
C ILE A 65 11.46 5.42 -5.79
N LEU A 66 11.79 5.14 -7.05
CA LEU A 66 10.93 5.49 -8.19
C LEU A 66 9.55 4.81 -8.09
N LEU A 67 9.52 3.54 -7.70
CA LEU A 67 8.29 2.80 -7.50
C LEU A 67 7.45 3.39 -6.35
N SER A 68 8.11 3.82 -5.27
CA SER A 68 7.47 4.52 -4.14
C SER A 68 6.79 5.82 -4.59
N ILE A 69 7.42 6.58 -5.49
CA ILE A 69 6.84 7.80 -6.08
C ILE A 69 5.60 7.46 -6.92
N VAL A 70 5.67 6.42 -7.76
CA VAL A 70 4.51 5.96 -8.56
C VAL A 70 3.33 5.59 -7.66
N PHE A 71 3.58 4.85 -6.58
CA PHE A 71 2.54 4.49 -5.62
C PHE A 71 2.02 5.71 -4.86
N ALA A 72 2.88 6.63 -4.42
CA ALA A 72 2.45 7.89 -3.80
C ALA A 72 1.52 8.69 -4.71
N MET A 73 1.84 8.78 -6.00
CA MET A 73 0.98 9.40 -7.01
C MET A 73 -0.37 8.68 -7.13
N GLY A 74 -0.38 7.35 -7.06
CA GLY A 74 -1.58 6.53 -7.01
C GLY A 74 -2.48 6.87 -5.82
N TYR A 75 -1.91 7.04 -4.62
CA TYR A 75 -2.65 7.44 -3.42
C TYR A 75 -3.11 8.88 -3.46
N ILE A 76 -2.30 9.82 -3.98
CA ILE A 76 -2.67 11.22 -4.15
C ILE A 76 -3.88 11.36 -5.09
N ARG A 77 -3.85 10.65 -6.22
CA ARG A 77 -4.92 10.63 -7.23
C ARG A 77 -6.04 9.64 -6.93
N GLU A 78 -5.94 8.88 -5.84
CA GLU A 78 -6.91 7.86 -5.43
C GLU A 78 -7.22 6.83 -6.54
N SER A 79 -6.21 6.52 -7.37
CA SER A 79 -6.32 5.62 -8.52
C SER A 79 -6.42 4.16 -8.06
N PHE A 80 -7.55 3.51 -8.36
CA PHE A 80 -7.78 2.11 -7.98
C PHE A 80 -6.67 1.19 -8.49
N ALA A 81 -6.29 1.33 -9.77
CA ALA A 81 -5.29 0.50 -10.40
C ALA A 81 -3.93 0.57 -9.68
N LEU A 82 -3.45 1.78 -9.37
CA LEU A 82 -2.16 1.96 -8.69
C LEU A 82 -2.21 1.48 -7.23
N ILE A 83 -3.32 1.72 -6.52
CA ILE A 83 -3.53 1.24 -5.16
C ILE A 83 -3.59 -0.29 -5.12
N TYR A 84 -4.24 -0.92 -6.11
CA TYR A 84 -4.32 -2.37 -6.26
C TYR A 84 -2.93 -2.98 -6.51
N ILE A 85 -2.17 -2.43 -7.47
CA ILE A 85 -0.80 -2.89 -7.75
C ILE A 85 0.08 -2.74 -6.51
N HIS A 86 -0.02 -1.61 -5.78
CA HIS A 86 0.71 -1.44 -4.52
C HIS A 86 0.33 -2.50 -3.47
N PHE A 87 -0.96 -2.78 -3.31
CA PHE A 87 -1.43 -3.81 -2.37
C PHE A 87 -0.86 -5.19 -2.71
N ILE A 88 -0.90 -5.59 -3.99
CA ILE A 88 -0.30 -6.86 -4.44
C ILE A 88 1.20 -6.85 -4.22
N TYR A 89 1.88 -5.74 -4.52
CA TYR A 89 3.31 -5.57 -4.27
C TYR A 89 3.65 -5.76 -2.78
N CYS A 90 2.87 -5.20 -1.86
CA CYS A 90 3.07 -5.42 -0.42
C CYS A 90 2.91 -6.90 -0.04
N LEU A 91 1.88 -7.58 -0.54
CA LEU A 91 1.67 -9.00 -0.23
C LEU A 91 2.81 -9.86 -0.75
N LEU A 92 3.25 -9.63 -2.00
CA LEU A 92 4.38 -10.34 -2.58
C LEU A 92 5.65 -10.10 -1.76
N TYR A 93 5.95 -8.85 -1.37
CA TYR A 93 7.12 -8.53 -0.57
C TYR A 93 7.11 -9.26 0.78
N ILE A 94 5.95 -9.29 1.45
CA ILE A 94 5.78 -10.01 2.72
C ILE A 94 6.03 -11.51 2.54
N VAL A 95 5.39 -12.12 1.54
CA VAL A 95 5.56 -13.56 1.23
C VAL A 95 7.01 -13.88 0.90
N PHE A 96 7.66 -13.09 0.03
CA PHE A 96 9.07 -13.27 -0.29
C PHE A 96 9.95 -13.13 0.95
N SER A 97 9.71 -12.14 1.81
CA SER A 97 10.48 -11.99 3.04
C SER A 97 10.35 -13.22 3.95
N PHE A 98 9.14 -13.77 4.11
CA PHE A 98 8.93 -15.00 4.91
C PHE A 98 9.55 -16.25 4.29
N LEU A 99 9.74 -16.30 2.97
CA LEU A 99 10.41 -17.42 2.30
C LEU A 99 11.94 -17.25 2.32
N PHE A 100 12.44 -16.06 2.01
CA PHE A 100 13.86 -15.78 1.92
C PHE A 100 14.53 -15.70 3.30
N ILE A 101 13.92 -15.05 4.30
CA ILE A 101 14.55 -14.87 5.63
C ILE A 101 14.97 -16.22 6.23
N PRO A 102 14.13 -17.28 6.25
CA PRO A 102 14.57 -18.60 6.69
C PRO A 102 15.71 -19.17 5.84
N THR A 103 15.64 -19.04 4.51
CA THR A 103 16.69 -19.54 3.60
C THR A 103 18.05 -18.89 3.90
N PHE A 104 18.08 -17.58 4.19
CA PHE A 104 19.28 -16.87 4.63
C PHE A 104 19.68 -17.21 6.08
N TYR A 105 18.72 -17.33 6.98
CA TYR A 105 18.99 -17.61 8.41
C TYR A 105 19.57 -19.01 8.64
N TYR A 106 19.09 -20.01 7.92
CA TYR A 106 19.63 -21.37 7.98
C TYR A 106 20.91 -21.56 7.14
N ASP A 107 21.36 -20.51 6.43
CA ASP A 107 22.52 -20.47 5.54
C ASP A 107 22.74 -21.77 4.76
N GLN A 108 21.67 -22.22 4.09
CA GLN A 108 21.69 -23.51 3.41
C GLN A 108 22.75 -23.52 2.31
N LYS A 109 23.50 -24.61 2.18
CA LYS A 109 24.42 -24.80 1.05
C LYS A 109 23.60 -25.08 -0.21
N ILE A 110 23.75 -24.20 -1.21
CA ILE A 110 23.18 -24.37 -2.54
C ILE A 110 24.30 -24.85 -3.48
N CYS A 111 24.17 -26.07 -3.99
CA CYS A 111 25.11 -26.62 -4.96
C CYS A 111 24.52 -26.49 -6.37
N THR A 112 25.08 -25.59 -7.19
CA THR A 112 24.63 -25.41 -8.58
C THR A 112 25.16 -26.50 -9.52
N ASN A 113 26.23 -27.16 -9.11
CA ASN A 113 26.78 -28.40 -9.66
C ASN A 113 27.51 -29.12 -8.52
N ALA A 114 27.71 -30.45 -8.60
CA ALA A 114 28.31 -31.26 -7.53
C ALA A 114 29.69 -30.76 -7.04
N ALA A 115 30.36 -29.89 -7.78
CA ALA A 115 31.66 -29.31 -7.45
C ALA A 115 31.63 -27.90 -6.82
N ILE A 116 30.51 -27.18 -6.88
CA ILE A 116 30.43 -25.79 -6.39
C ILE A 116 29.20 -25.66 -5.50
N CYS A 117 29.42 -25.89 -4.21
CA CYS A 117 28.45 -25.61 -3.16
C CYS A 117 28.82 -24.28 -2.53
N LYS A 118 27.95 -23.29 -2.67
CA LYS A 118 28.07 -22.01 -1.99
C LYS A 118 26.98 -21.88 -0.95
N THR A 119 27.27 -21.27 0.18
CA THR A 119 26.19 -20.89 1.09
C THR A 119 25.39 -19.74 0.49
N VAL A 120 24.17 -19.53 0.99
CA VAL A 120 23.35 -18.39 0.56
C VAL A 120 24.07 -17.07 0.90
N GLN A 121 24.79 -17.03 2.02
CA GLN A 121 25.62 -15.89 2.38
C GLN A 121 26.77 -15.66 1.37
N GLU A 122 27.50 -16.70 0.96
CA GLU A 122 28.56 -16.58 -0.06
C GLU A 122 28.01 -16.07 -1.40
N TRP A 123 26.84 -16.56 -1.82
CA TRP A 123 26.14 -16.04 -3.01
C TRP A 123 25.80 -14.56 -2.90
N LEU A 124 25.34 -14.12 -1.73
CA LEU A 124 24.99 -12.72 -1.49
C LEU A 124 26.22 -11.83 -1.44
N GLU A 125 27.30 -12.31 -0.83
CA GLU A 125 28.59 -11.63 -0.80
C GLU A 125 29.17 -11.46 -2.20
N GLU A 126 29.02 -12.44 -3.11
CA GLU A 126 29.43 -12.29 -4.51
C GLU A 126 28.58 -11.30 -5.31
N LEU A 127 27.28 -11.23 -5.04
CA LEU A 127 26.38 -10.30 -5.75
C LEU A 127 26.53 -8.87 -5.26
N VAL A 128 26.78 -8.69 -3.96
CA VAL A 128 26.67 -7.38 -3.31
C VAL A 128 28.03 -6.81 -2.87
N THR A 129 29.08 -7.65 -2.80
CA THR A 129 30.55 -7.45 -2.57
C THR A 129 31.06 -6.42 -1.56
N THR A 130 30.26 -5.47 -1.10
CA THR A 130 30.72 -4.37 -0.24
C THR A 130 29.77 -4.03 0.90
N VAL A 131 28.60 -4.65 0.97
CA VAL A 131 27.59 -4.32 1.99
C VAL A 131 27.60 -5.37 3.08
N ALA A 132 27.99 -4.99 4.29
CA ALA A 132 27.96 -5.89 5.43
C ALA A 132 26.53 -6.45 5.63
N SER A 133 26.40 -7.76 5.82
CA SER A 133 25.12 -8.48 5.94
C SER A 133 24.15 -7.84 6.93
N ARG A 134 24.65 -7.27 8.04
CA ARG A 134 23.86 -6.50 9.02
C ARG A 134 23.00 -5.38 8.40
N TRP A 135 23.52 -4.70 7.37
CA TRP A 135 22.79 -3.62 6.69
C TRP A 135 21.68 -4.19 5.79
N ILE A 136 21.94 -5.32 5.14
CA ILE A 136 20.94 -6.01 4.31
C ILE A 136 19.79 -6.51 5.19
N TYR A 137 20.10 -7.10 6.36
CA TYR A 137 19.08 -7.53 7.32
C TYR A 137 18.30 -6.35 7.90
N ALA A 138 18.97 -5.25 8.26
CA ALA A 138 18.31 -4.04 8.74
C ALA A 138 17.36 -3.47 7.67
N PHE A 139 17.82 -3.31 6.43
CA PHE A 139 17.00 -2.83 5.32
C PHE A 139 15.79 -3.73 5.07
N THR A 140 16.02 -5.04 4.99
CA THR A 140 14.97 -6.04 4.74
C THR A 140 13.93 -6.02 5.86
N GLY A 141 14.36 -5.97 7.12
CA GLY A 141 13.49 -5.93 8.29
C GLY A 141 12.66 -4.65 8.36
N THR A 142 13.28 -3.47 8.16
CA THR A 142 12.55 -2.20 8.13
C THR A 142 11.55 -2.15 6.96
N THR A 143 11.96 -2.62 5.79
CA THR A 143 11.09 -2.68 4.62
C THR A 143 9.93 -3.68 4.84
N LEU A 144 10.17 -4.82 5.49
CA LEU A 144 9.11 -5.76 5.85
C LEU A 144 8.08 -5.12 6.80
N ILE A 145 8.55 -4.44 7.85
CA ILE A 145 7.68 -3.76 8.82
C ILE A 145 6.81 -2.71 8.11
N THR A 146 7.40 -1.89 7.23
CA THR A 146 6.64 -0.87 6.49
C THR A 146 5.56 -1.50 5.60
N HIS A 147 5.86 -2.59 4.88
CA HIS A 147 4.87 -3.29 4.05
C HIS A 147 3.74 -3.92 4.87
N ILE A 148 4.06 -4.50 6.04
CA ILE A 148 3.04 -5.01 6.97
C ILE A 148 2.12 -3.87 7.43
N MET A 149 2.68 -2.71 7.80
CA MET A 149 1.91 -1.54 8.22
C MET A 149 1.07 -0.95 7.08
N MET A 150 1.59 -0.92 5.85
CA MET A 150 0.89 -0.38 4.68
C MET A 150 -0.24 -1.29 4.19
N THR A 151 -0.14 -2.61 4.37
CA THR A 151 -1.11 -3.59 3.85
C THR A 151 -2.58 -3.32 4.28
N PRO A 152 -2.91 -3.20 5.58
CA PRO A 152 -4.30 -2.94 6.00
C PRO A 152 -4.81 -1.55 5.55
N VAL A 153 -3.92 -0.55 5.49
CA VAL A 153 -4.25 0.81 5.04
C VAL A 153 -4.52 0.81 3.53
N SER A 154 -3.70 0.11 2.75
CA SER A 154 -3.85 -0.11 1.32
C SER A 154 -5.16 -0.80 1.00
N LEU A 155 -5.53 -1.86 1.75
CA LEU A 155 -6.79 -2.56 1.60
C LEU A 155 -7.99 -1.63 1.82
N ARG A 156 -7.94 -0.74 2.83
CA ARG A 156 -8.99 0.25 3.09
C ARG A 156 -9.10 1.27 1.95
N MET A 157 -7.97 1.78 1.46
CA MET A 157 -7.92 2.71 0.33
C MET A 157 -8.40 2.07 -0.98
N MET A 158 -8.09 0.79 -1.20
CA MET A 158 -8.55 0.02 -2.35
C MET A 158 -10.07 -0.15 -2.33
N LYS A 159 -10.65 -0.53 -1.18
CA LYS A 159 -12.11 -0.61 -1.00
C LYS A 159 -12.79 0.73 -1.20
N TYR A 160 -12.17 1.81 -0.71
CA TYR A 160 -12.65 3.17 -0.90
C TYR A 160 -12.65 3.57 -2.37
N SER A 161 -11.52 3.42 -3.07
CA SER A 161 -11.39 3.76 -4.49
C SER A 161 -12.35 2.95 -5.37
N ALA A 162 -12.51 1.65 -5.10
CA ALA A 162 -13.52 0.82 -5.76
C ALA A 162 -14.96 1.30 -5.51
N SER A 163 -15.25 1.81 -4.30
CA SER A 163 -16.55 2.38 -3.96
C SER A 163 -16.79 3.72 -4.67
N CYS A 164 -15.74 4.54 -4.85
CA CYS A 164 -15.81 5.78 -5.62
C CYS A 164 -16.11 5.50 -7.09
N GLU A 165 -15.39 4.57 -7.73
CA GLU A 165 -15.68 4.16 -9.11
C GLU A 165 -17.08 3.57 -9.27
N ALA A 166 -17.52 2.75 -8.31
CA ALA A 166 -18.86 2.20 -8.31
C ALA A 166 -19.93 3.30 -8.17
N LEU A 167 -19.70 4.28 -7.29
CA LEU A 167 -20.60 5.42 -7.13
C LEU A 167 -20.66 6.27 -8.40
N GLU A 168 -19.51 6.58 -9.00
CA GLU A 168 -19.44 7.35 -10.25
C GLU A 168 -20.23 6.66 -11.37
N LYS A 169 -20.02 5.35 -11.57
CA LYS A 169 -20.80 4.55 -12.52
C LYS A 169 -22.30 4.61 -12.22
N MET A 170 -22.70 4.46 -10.96
CA MET A 170 -24.11 4.52 -10.59
C MET A 170 -24.72 5.93 -10.72
N MET A 171 -23.92 6.99 -10.61
CA MET A 171 -24.37 8.38 -10.79
C MET A 171 -24.59 8.76 -12.25
N THR A 172 -24.14 7.94 -13.21
CA THR A 172 -24.47 8.12 -14.64
C THR A 172 -25.90 7.67 -14.98
N ASP A 173 -26.53 6.86 -14.12
CA ASP A 173 -27.90 6.39 -14.27
C ASP A 173 -28.88 7.36 -13.59
N GLU A 174 -29.68 8.06 -14.39
CA GLU A 174 -30.66 9.03 -13.88
C GLU A 174 -31.69 8.42 -12.91
N GLU A 175 -32.11 7.17 -13.14
CA GLU A 175 -33.06 6.48 -12.27
C GLU A 175 -32.43 6.26 -10.90
N TYR A 176 -31.17 5.84 -10.88
CA TYR A 176 -30.40 5.65 -9.67
C TYR A 176 -30.18 6.96 -8.91
N VAL A 177 -29.86 8.04 -9.62
CA VAL A 177 -29.71 9.38 -9.01
C VAL A 177 -31.03 9.84 -8.37
N LYS A 178 -32.17 9.65 -9.06
CA LYS A 178 -33.50 9.97 -8.50
C LYS A 178 -33.78 9.14 -7.24
N LYS A 179 -33.44 7.85 -7.24
CA LYS A 179 -33.61 6.95 -6.08
C LYS A 179 -32.75 7.38 -4.89
N MET A 180 -31.48 7.72 -5.13
CA MET A 180 -30.55 8.21 -4.10
C MET A 180 -31.02 9.53 -3.50
N LYS A 181 -31.46 10.50 -4.33
CA LYS A 181 -32.04 11.77 -3.86
C LYS A 181 -33.30 11.54 -3.01
N ARG A 182 -34.21 10.65 -3.43
CA ARG A 182 -35.39 10.28 -2.64
C ARG A 182 -35.02 9.67 -1.29
N LEU A 183 -34.04 8.76 -1.25
CA LEU A 183 -33.60 8.15 0.01
C LEU A 183 -32.98 9.18 0.97
N ALA A 184 -32.26 10.17 0.45
CA ALA A 184 -31.72 11.27 1.24
C ALA A 184 -32.82 12.18 1.84
N ILE A 185 -34.00 12.25 1.21
CA ILE A 185 -35.15 13.05 1.68
C ILE A 185 -36.04 12.26 2.65
N ILE A 186 -36.39 11.01 2.32
CA ILE A 186 -37.44 10.22 3.02
C ILE A 186 -37.00 9.70 4.38
N HIS A 187 -35.73 9.32 4.50
CA HIS A 187 -35.17 9.01 5.79
C HIS A 187 -34.21 10.15 6.09
N PRO A 188 -34.52 11.05 7.02
CA PRO A 188 -33.54 11.94 7.61
C PRO A 188 -33.00 11.39 8.96
N GLU A 189 -33.61 10.32 9.50
CA GLU A 189 -33.42 9.87 10.89
C GLU A 189 -32.72 8.52 11.10
N ARG A 190 -32.55 7.68 10.06
CA ARG A 190 -31.64 6.50 10.12
C ARG A 190 -30.14 6.87 10.10
N TYR A 191 -29.78 8.00 10.70
CA TYR A 191 -28.53 8.73 10.48
C TYR A 191 -27.77 8.88 11.79
N HIS A 192 -26.69 8.13 11.93
CA HIS A 192 -25.67 8.45 12.93
C HIS A 192 -24.63 9.41 12.33
N PRO A 193 -24.19 10.44 13.06
CA PRO A 193 -22.94 11.09 12.74
C PRO A 193 -21.84 10.03 12.85
N ALA A 194 -21.08 9.82 11.78
CA ALA A 194 -19.77 9.21 11.93
C ALA A 194 -18.97 10.18 12.81
N SER A 195 -18.71 9.78 14.05
CA SER A 195 -17.82 10.50 14.95
C SER A 195 -16.49 10.74 14.24
N VAL A 196 -15.98 11.96 14.43
CA VAL A 196 -14.69 12.50 13.96
C VAL A 196 -13.57 11.46 14.02
#